data_AF-K1TZH9-F1
#
_entry.id   AF-K1TZH9-F1
#
_cell.length_a   1.000
_cell.length_b   1.000
_cell.length_c   1.000
_cell.angle_alpha   90.00
_cell.angle_beta   90.00
_cell.angle_gamma   90.00
#
_symmetry.space_group_name_H-M   'P 1'
#
loop_
_entity.id
_entity.type
_entity.pdbx_description
1 polymer ?
#
loop_
_entity_poly.entity_id
_entity_poly.type
_entity_poly.pdbx_seq_one_letter_code
_entity_poly.pdbx_strand_id
1 'polypeptide(L)'
;DKIRDIRKKAINANLKLVDCPIRHLGTEMAHELYFKIEKYLIESGVEVLFGKNCEDIIIEDGVCKGVIISNARDGGEQETVYGDEIVVATGRKGADWLEKTCEAHNVEHTPGTVDIGVRVEVRNEVMEEINAVLYESKLIGYPLPFKNKVRTFCQNPGGFVSQENYDNDLAVVNGHSYKELKSNNTNLAILCSHNFSVPFNQPIEYAKKVGELTNMLGNGHILVQRYGDILDGKRTWPKELNFSNVRPTLPDAVAGDITAAMPYRTMTNIIN
;
A
#
# COMPACT_ATOMS: atom_id res chain seq x y z
N ASP A 1 29.63 0.82 9.69
CA ASP A 1 30.29 1.11 8.39
C ASP A 1 29.42 0.87 7.17
N LYS A 2 28.93 -0.35 6.90
CA LYS A 2 28.11 -0.63 5.69
C LYS A 2 26.89 0.29 5.49
N ILE A 3 26.13 0.60 6.55
CA ILE A 3 24.99 1.54 6.48
C ILE A 3 25.43 2.93 6.01
N ARG A 4 26.62 3.40 6.43
CA ARG A 4 27.18 4.69 6.02
C ARG A 4 27.50 4.70 4.53
N ASP A 5 28.00 3.60 4.00
CA ASP A 5 28.34 3.47 2.58
C ASP A 5 27.09 3.41 1.70
N ILE A 6 26.05 2.68 2.13
CA ILE A 6 24.74 2.67 1.48
C ILE A 6 24.13 4.08 1.50
N ARG A 7 24.20 4.77 2.65
CA ARG A 7 23.72 6.15 2.78
C ARG A 7 24.49 7.10 1.83
N LYS A 8 25.80 6.93 1.68
CA LYS A 8 26.62 7.71 0.74
C LYS A 8 26.19 7.46 -0.71
N LYS A 9 25.93 6.21 -1.09
CA LYS A 9 25.39 5.85 -2.42
C LYS A 9 24.02 6.50 -2.66
N ALA A 10 23.12 6.43 -1.68
CA ALA A 10 21.81 7.06 -1.76
C ALA A 10 21.92 8.59 -1.96
N ILE A 11 22.78 9.27 -1.21
CA ILE A 11 23.03 10.71 -1.36
C ILE A 11 23.54 11.04 -2.77
N ASN A 12 24.49 10.26 -3.30
CA ASN A 12 25.00 10.47 -4.66
C ASN A 12 23.92 10.28 -5.74
N ALA A 13 22.91 9.45 -5.47
CA ALA A 13 21.75 9.25 -6.33
C ALA A 13 20.61 10.25 -6.06
N ASN A 14 20.83 11.30 -5.26
CA ASN A 14 19.80 12.25 -4.81
C ASN A 14 18.64 11.62 -4.03
N LEU A 15 18.91 10.52 -3.32
CA LEU A 15 17.95 9.82 -2.48
C LEU A 15 18.28 10.02 -0.99
N LYS A 16 17.24 10.15 -0.17
CA LYS A 16 17.29 10.12 1.28
C LYS A 16 17.02 8.71 1.77
N LEU A 17 18.00 8.09 2.42
CA LEU A 17 17.79 6.86 3.19
C LEU A 17 17.20 7.21 4.57
N VAL A 18 16.02 6.68 4.87
CA VAL A 18 15.38 6.78 6.18
C VAL A 18 15.86 5.62 7.05
N ASP A 19 16.48 5.96 8.18
CA ASP A 19 16.93 4.98 9.16
C ASP A 19 15.73 4.53 10.01
N CYS A 20 15.43 3.24 9.99
CA CYS A 20 14.36 2.65 10.79
C CYS A 20 14.77 1.23 11.18
N PRO A 21 14.82 0.88 12.47
CA PRO A 21 15.04 -0.50 12.88
C PRO A 21 13.80 -1.33 12.52
N ILE A 22 14.00 -2.39 11.73
CA ILE A 22 12.91 -3.25 11.24
C ILE A 22 12.99 -4.60 11.94
N ARG A 23 11.83 -5.10 12.37
CA ARG A 23 11.63 -6.49 12.77
C ARG A 23 10.67 -7.13 11.79
N HIS A 24 11.12 -8.18 11.12
CA HIS A 24 10.26 -8.97 10.25
C HIS A 24 9.69 -10.16 11.02
N LEU A 25 8.37 -10.24 11.10
CA LEU A 25 7.66 -11.29 11.83
C LEU A 25 7.26 -12.46 10.90
N GLY A 26 7.02 -12.18 9.61
CA GLY A 26 6.41 -13.13 8.67
C GLY A 26 4.90 -13.28 8.87
N THR A 27 4.16 -13.61 7.82
CA THR A 27 2.69 -13.68 7.86
C THR A 27 2.17 -14.69 8.88
N GLU A 28 2.82 -15.84 9.00
CA GLU A 28 2.40 -16.94 9.89
C GLU A 28 2.43 -16.52 11.37
N MET A 29 3.52 -15.89 11.81
CA MET A 29 3.70 -15.46 13.19
C MET A 29 2.82 -14.26 13.55
N ALA A 30 2.31 -13.52 12.56
CA ALA A 30 1.40 -12.40 12.80
C ALA A 30 0.08 -12.87 13.43
N HIS A 31 -0.48 -13.99 12.96
CA HIS A 31 -1.71 -14.57 13.53
C HIS A 31 -1.54 -14.93 15.00
N GLU A 32 -0.44 -15.61 15.34
CA GLU A 32 -0.14 -15.96 16.73
C GLU A 32 0.04 -14.73 17.63
N LEU A 33 0.69 -13.68 17.11
CA LEU A 33 0.89 -12.44 17.84
C LEU A 33 -0.43 -11.73 18.10
N TYR A 34 -1.27 -11.56 17.08
CA TYR A 34 -2.57 -10.89 17.24
C TYR A 34 -3.47 -11.63 18.22
N PHE A 35 -3.49 -12.97 18.18
CA PHE A 35 -4.24 -13.76 19.16
C PHE A 35 -3.76 -13.56 20.59
N LYS A 36 -2.43 -13.43 20.80
CA LYS A 36 -1.87 -13.13 22.13
C LYS A 36 -2.23 -11.71 22.59
N ILE A 37 -2.23 -10.73 21.68
CA ILE A 37 -2.65 -9.36 21.97
C ILE A 37 -4.13 -9.32 22.36
N GLU A 38 -4.99 -9.98 21.57
CA GLU A 38 -6.43 -10.08 21.84
C GLU A 38 -6.68 -10.66 23.24
N LYS A 39 -6.07 -11.81 23.56
CA LYS A 39 -6.18 -12.42 24.89
C LYS A 39 -5.71 -11.50 26.00
N TYR A 40 -4.56 -10.85 25.82
CA TYR A 40 -4.03 -9.93 26.81
C TYR A 40 -4.99 -8.77 27.09
N LEU A 41 -5.61 -8.21 26.05
CA LEU A 41 -6.59 -7.12 26.20
C LEU A 41 -7.83 -7.60 26.96
N ILE A 42 -8.39 -8.76 26.59
CA ILE A 42 -9.57 -9.34 27.25
C ILE A 42 -9.27 -9.66 28.72
N GLU A 43 -8.12 -10.30 29.01
CA GLU A 43 -7.68 -10.62 30.37
C GLU A 43 -7.39 -9.36 31.21
N SER A 44 -7.08 -8.24 30.55
CA SER A 44 -6.92 -6.92 31.19
C SER A 44 -8.24 -6.17 31.37
N GLY A 45 -9.38 -6.78 31.04
CA GLY A 45 -10.72 -6.19 31.21
C GLY A 45 -11.19 -5.31 30.04
N VAL A 46 -10.52 -5.36 28.89
CA VAL A 46 -10.98 -4.67 27.67
C VAL A 46 -12.07 -5.51 27.00
N GLU A 47 -13.24 -4.91 26.77
CA GLU A 47 -14.30 -5.52 25.99
C GLU A 47 -14.03 -5.38 24.49
N VAL A 48 -14.07 -6.50 23.76
CA VAL A 48 -13.83 -6.54 22.31
C VAL A 48 -15.07 -7.08 21.62
N LEU A 49 -15.76 -6.20 20.88
CA LEU A 49 -17.00 -6.52 20.16
C LEU A 49 -16.71 -6.82 18.68
N PHE A 50 -16.52 -8.09 18.35
CA PHE A 50 -16.42 -8.53 16.97
C PHE A 50 -17.79 -8.58 16.27
N GLY A 51 -17.80 -8.45 14.94
CA GLY A 51 -19.03 -8.56 14.14
C GLY A 51 -19.98 -7.37 14.34
N LYS A 52 -19.48 -6.24 14.83
CA LYS A 52 -20.21 -4.98 14.93
C LYS A 52 -19.60 -3.97 13.94
N ASN A 53 -20.46 -3.23 13.24
CA ASN A 53 -20.05 -2.08 12.45
C ASN A 53 -20.39 -0.80 13.24
N CYS A 54 -19.53 0.20 13.18
CA CYS A 54 -19.86 1.55 13.64
C CYS A 54 -20.58 2.26 12.50
N GLU A 55 -21.84 2.65 12.71
CA GLU A 55 -22.66 3.35 11.73
C GLU A 55 -22.40 4.84 11.78
N ASP A 56 -22.36 5.42 12.99
CA ASP A 56 -22.17 6.85 13.18
C ASP A 56 -21.59 7.18 14.56
N ILE A 57 -21.22 8.44 14.76
CA ILE A 57 -20.81 9.02 16.05
C ILE A 57 -21.91 9.92 16.60
N ILE A 58 -21.93 10.09 17.92
CA ILE A 58 -22.89 10.96 18.62
C ILE A 58 -22.13 12.19 19.10
N ILE A 59 -22.43 13.35 18.53
CA ILE A 59 -21.83 14.62 18.91
C ILE A 59 -22.88 15.52 19.57
N GLU A 60 -22.61 15.94 20.80
CA GLU A 60 -23.42 16.87 21.58
C GLU A 60 -22.54 18.04 22.04
N ASP A 61 -22.97 19.28 21.80
CA ASP A 61 -22.22 20.50 22.15
C ASP A 61 -20.75 20.50 21.68
N GLY A 62 -20.50 19.91 20.51
CA GLY A 62 -19.16 19.81 19.92
C GLY A 62 -18.26 18.73 20.54
N VAL A 63 -18.81 17.86 21.40
CA VAL A 63 -18.10 16.76 22.06
C VAL A 63 -18.70 15.43 21.61
N CYS A 64 -17.85 14.49 21.17
CA CYS A 64 -18.27 13.13 20.89
C CYS A 64 -18.60 12.42 22.22
N LYS A 65 -19.82 11.89 22.36
CA LYS A 65 -20.34 11.22 23.57
C LYS A 65 -20.49 9.72 23.41
N GLY A 66 -20.40 9.21 22.20
CA GLY A 66 -20.61 7.80 21.92
C GLY A 66 -20.64 7.48 20.43
N VAL A 67 -21.00 6.24 20.16
CA VAL A 67 -21.11 5.68 18.81
C VAL A 67 -22.39 4.88 18.66
N ILE A 68 -22.90 4.84 17.43
CA ILE A 68 -24.01 3.97 17.03
C ILE A 68 -23.39 2.76 16.33
N ILE A 69 -23.69 1.56 16.83
CA ILE A 69 -23.20 0.31 16.26
C ILE A 69 -24.36 -0.57 15.79
N SER A 70 -24.07 -1.43 14.82
CA SER A 70 -25.03 -2.39 14.27
C SER A 70 -24.40 -3.77 14.12
N ASN A 71 -25.22 -4.79 13.83
CA ASN A 71 -24.71 -6.12 13.49
C ASN A 71 -24.12 -6.11 12.07
N ALA A 72 -22.86 -6.51 11.92
CA ALA A 72 -22.16 -6.46 10.64
C ALA A 72 -22.71 -7.44 9.58
N ARG A 73 -23.53 -8.43 9.96
CA ARG A 73 -24.08 -9.43 9.02
C ARG A 73 -25.35 -8.98 8.32
N ASP A 74 -26.25 -8.31 9.03
CA ASP A 74 -27.60 -7.99 8.55
C ASP A 74 -28.01 -6.53 8.80
N GLY A 75 -27.14 -5.71 9.39
CA GLY A 75 -27.42 -4.33 9.76
C GLY A 75 -28.29 -4.20 11.01
N GLY A 76 -28.95 -5.27 11.45
CA GLY A 76 -29.64 -5.45 12.74
C GLY A 76 -30.40 -4.27 13.35
N GLU A 77 -30.70 -4.39 14.64
CA GLU A 77 -31.07 -3.22 15.44
C GLU A 77 -29.80 -2.42 15.78
N GLN A 78 -29.92 -1.11 15.72
CA GLN A 78 -28.85 -0.20 16.12
C GLN A 78 -28.80 -0.09 17.64
N GLU A 79 -27.58 -0.06 18.17
CA GLU A 79 -27.26 0.05 19.58
C GLU A 79 -26.35 1.26 19.79
N THR A 80 -26.53 1.97 20.91
CA THR A 80 -25.68 3.09 21.27
C THR A 80 -24.70 2.68 22.36
N VAL A 81 -23.42 3.00 22.16
CA VAL A 81 -22.36 2.82 23.15
C VAL A 81 -21.80 4.19 23.52
N TYR A 82 -21.92 4.57 24.79
CA TYR A 82 -21.41 5.84 25.32
C TYR A 82 -19.98 5.68 25.85
N GLY A 83 -19.21 6.77 25.79
CA GLY A 83 -17.86 6.82 26.33
C GLY A 83 -17.39 8.25 26.56
N ASP A 84 -16.51 8.45 27.55
CA ASP A 84 -15.94 9.76 27.84
C ASP A 84 -14.89 10.18 26.80
N GLU A 85 -14.15 9.22 26.26
CA GLU A 85 -13.14 9.41 25.22
C GLU A 85 -13.37 8.41 24.08
N ILE A 86 -13.46 8.93 22.85
CA ILE A 86 -13.70 8.11 21.65
C ILE A 86 -12.47 8.21 20.74
N VAL A 87 -11.85 7.06 20.48
CA VAL A 87 -10.70 6.95 19.56
C VAL A 87 -11.16 6.28 18.27
N VAL A 88 -11.08 7.01 17.15
CA VAL A 88 -11.43 6.49 15.84
C VAL A 88 -10.18 5.96 15.13
N ALA A 89 -10.11 4.63 14.96
CA ALA A 89 -8.95 3.92 14.39
C ALA A 89 -9.35 2.95 13.26
N THR A 90 -10.16 3.43 12.31
CA THR A 90 -10.82 2.60 11.27
C THR A 90 -9.89 2.09 10.16
N GLY A 91 -8.61 2.50 10.16
CA GLY A 91 -7.63 2.13 9.16
C GLY A 91 -8.01 2.59 7.74
N ARG A 92 -7.29 2.10 6.72
CA ARG A 92 -7.52 2.52 5.33
C ARG A 92 -8.90 2.12 4.80
N LYS A 93 -9.40 0.93 5.17
CA LYS A 93 -10.69 0.43 4.69
C LYS A 93 -11.86 1.29 5.19
N GLY A 94 -11.75 1.87 6.39
CA GLY A 94 -12.78 2.76 6.94
C GLY A 94 -12.52 4.25 6.71
N ALA A 95 -11.65 4.62 5.78
CA ALA A 95 -11.41 6.02 5.41
C ALA A 95 -12.66 6.65 4.77
N ASP A 96 -13.33 5.92 3.86
CA ASP A 96 -14.57 6.38 3.21
C ASP A 96 -15.71 6.58 4.23
N TRP A 97 -15.75 5.78 5.31
CA TRP A 97 -16.69 5.98 6.42
C TRP A 97 -16.32 7.23 7.21
N LEU A 98 -15.05 7.37 7.60
CA LEU A 98 -14.57 8.52 8.37
C LEU A 98 -14.82 9.85 7.65
N GLU A 99 -14.58 9.91 6.34
CA GLU A 99 -14.85 11.09 5.51
C GLU A 99 -16.33 11.48 5.57
N LYS A 100 -17.24 10.53 5.32
CA LYS A 100 -18.69 10.77 5.38
C LYS A 100 -19.16 11.18 6.77
N THR A 101 -18.63 10.56 7.82
CA THR A 101 -18.94 10.94 9.20
C THR A 101 -18.44 12.35 9.50
N CYS A 102 -17.23 12.71 9.09
CA CYS A 102 -16.72 14.06 9.26
C CYS A 102 -17.57 15.09 8.50
N GLU A 103 -17.98 14.80 7.26
CA GLU A 103 -18.89 15.66 6.50
C GLU A 103 -20.26 15.82 7.18
N ALA A 104 -20.87 14.71 7.61
CA ALA A 104 -22.20 14.71 8.24
C ALA A 104 -22.23 15.53 9.54
N HIS A 105 -21.12 15.53 10.28
CA HIS A 105 -20.98 16.23 11.56
C HIS A 105 -20.21 17.56 11.46
N ASN A 106 -19.94 18.07 10.26
CA ASN A 106 -19.16 19.30 10.03
C ASN A 106 -17.79 19.31 10.75
N VAL A 107 -17.14 18.16 10.84
CA VAL A 107 -15.77 18.03 11.34
C VAL A 107 -14.82 18.37 10.19
N GLU A 108 -13.99 19.40 10.40
CA GLU A 108 -12.97 19.78 9.43
C GLU A 108 -11.99 18.62 9.18
N HIS A 109 -11.81 18.28 7.92
CA HIS A 109 -10.90 17.23 7.48
C HIS A 109 -10.26 17.63 6.16
N THR A 110 -9.11 17.03 5.87
CA THR A 110 -8.38 17.27 4.63
C THR A 110 -8.10 15.95 3.91
N PRO A 111 -8.29 15.88 2.58
CA PRO A 111 -7.94 14.69 1.83
C PRO A 111 -6.46 14.33 2.03
N GLY A 112 -6.20 13.05 2.30
CA GLY A 112 -4.85 12.55 2.49
C GLY A 112 -4.04 12.51 1.20
N THR A 113 -2.72 12.38 1.34
CA THR A 113 -1.82 12.07 0.23
C THR A 113 -2.17 10.71 -0.37
N VAL A 114 -2.25 10.64 -1.69
CA VAL A 114 -2.48 9.38 -2.41
C VAL A 114 -1.19 8.91 -3.08
N ASP A 115 -0.80 7.67 -2.81
CA ASP A 115 0.38 7.04 -3.37
C ASP A 115 -0.04 6.10 -4.51
N ILE A 116 0.50 6.34 -5.70
CA ILE A 116 0.27 5.50 -6.89
C ILE A 116 1.62 4.99 -7.37
N GLY A 117 1.70 3.73 -7.75
CA GLY A 117 2.96 3.18 -8.19
C GLY A 117 2.89 1.76 -8.71
N VAL A 118 4.06 1.13 -8.73
CA VAL A 118 4.25 -0.22 -9.26
C VAL A 118 4.99 -1.09 -8.27
N ARG A 119 4.75 -2.40 -8.32
CA ARG A 119 5.63 -3.40 -7.70
C ARG A 119 6.74 -3.75 -8.66
N VAL A 120 7.97 -3.57 -8.21
CA VAL A 120 9.19 -3.91 -8.95
C VAL A 120 9.75 -5.20 -8.40
N GLU A 121 10.12 -6.11 -9.29
CA GLU A 121 10.88 -7.31 -8.96
C GLU A 121 12.29 -7.22 -9.56
N VAL A 122 13.28 -7.49 -8.72
CA VAL A 122 14.69 -7.59 -9.12
C VAL A 122 15.27 -8.86 -8.53
N ARG A 123 16.31 -9.40 -9.16
CA ARG A 123 17.04 -10.55 -8.61
C ARG A 123 17.61 -10.25 -7.22
N ASN A 124 17.53 -11.20 -6.31
CA ASN A 124 18.04 -11.05 -4.94
C ASN A 124 19.52 -10.65 -4.91
N GLU A 125 20.32 -11.18 -5.83
CA GLU A 125 21.75 -10.91 -5.96
C GLU A 125 22.05 -9.42 -6.23
N VAL A 126 21.13 -8.72 -6.91
CA VAL A 126 21.27 -7.27 -7.18
C VAL A 126 21.01 -6.46 -5.91
N MET A 127 20.14 -6.95 -5.03
CA MET A 127 19.74 -6.28 -3.79
C MET A 127 20.48 -6.80 -2.55
N GLU A 128 21.41 -7.74 -2.70
CA GLU A 128 22.03 -8.48 -1.60
C GLU A 128 22.65 -7.55 -0.54
N GLU A 129 23.42 -6.55 -0.98
CA GLU A 129 24.05 -5.56 -0.08
C GLU A 129 23.01 -4.84 0.78
N ILE A 130 21.88 -4.45 0.19
CA ILE A 130 20.80 -3.74 0.89
C ILE A 130 20.06 -4.71 1.82
N ASN A 131 19.68 -5.88 1.31
CA ASN A 131 18.91 -6.89 2.03
C ASN A 131 19.66 -7.35 3.29
N ALA A 132 20.97 -7.62 3.17
CA ALA A 132 21.77 -8.11 4.29
C ALA A 132 22.00 -7.06 5.39
N VAL A 133 21.99 -5.77 5.04
CA VAL A 133 22.33 -4.68 5.97
C VAL A 133 21.09 -4.02 6.58
N LEU A 134 20.05 -3.82 5.78
CA LEU A 134 18.86 -3.04 6.18
C LEU A 134 17.58 -3.87 6.21
N TYR A 135 17.59 -5.07 5.63
CA TYR A 135 16.40 -5.87 5.28
C TYR A 135 15.50 -5.16 4.25
N GLU A 136 15.03 -3.96 4.56
CA GLU A 136 14.30 -3.07 3.66
C GLU A 136 14.99 -1.71 3.62
N SER A 137 15.27 -1.22 2.41
CA SER A 137 15.66 0.17 2.22
C SER A 137 14.43 1.05 2.11
N LYS A 138 14.33 2.06 2.99
CA LYS A 138 13.33 3.12 2.88
C LYS A 138 14.00 4.34 2.25
N LEU A 139 13.94 4.40 0.93
CA LEU A 139 14.51 5.47 0.12
C LEU A 139 13.43 6.45 -0.29
N ILE A 140 13.75 7.74 -0.26
CA ILE A 140 12.87 8.82 -0.70
C ILE A 140 13.63 9.69 -1.70
N GLY A 141 13.03 9.97 -2.86
CA GLY A 141 13.56 10.86 -3.89
C GLY A 141 12.53 11.89 -4.33
N TYR A 142 13.00 12.90 -5.06
CA TYR A 142 12.17 13.96 -5.66
C TYR A 142 12.60 14.20 -7.11
N PRO A 143 12.32 13.23 -8.01
CA PRO A 143 12.85 13.23 -9.36
C PRO A 143 12.31 14.38 -10.23
N LEU A 144 13.13 14.82 -11.17
CA LEU A 144 12.72 15.79 -12.18
C LEU A 144 11.83 15.12 -13.25
N PRO A 145 10.95 15.88 -13.93
CA PRO A 145 10.73 17.33 -13.78
C PRO A 145 9.74 17.68 -12.67
N PHE A 146 8.95 16.73 -12.18
CA PHE A 146 7.76 17.01 -11.38
C PHE A 146 8.02 17.17 -9.89
N LYS A 147 9.12 16.59 -9.38
CA LYS A 147 9.53 16.67 -7.98
C LYS A 147 8.46 16.16 -7.02
N ASN A 148 7.62 15.23 -7.47
CA ASN A 148 6.75 14.51 -6.54
C ASN A 148 7.64 13.68 -5.60
N LYS A 149 7.18 13.49 -4.37
CA LYS A 149 7.85 12.56 -3.45
C LYS A 149 7.70 11.15 -4.02
N VAL A 150 8.82 10.49 -4.28
CA VAL A 150 8.87 9.08 -4.67
C VAL A 150 9.52 8.30 -3.56
N ARG A 151 8.98 7.14 -3.21
CA ARG A 151 9.53 6.31 -2.13
C ARG A 151 9.48 4.84 -2.44
N THR A 152 10.46 4.11 -1.93
CA THR A 152 10.36 2.66 -1.82
C THR A 152 9.43 2.28 -0.66
N PHE A 153 8.74 1.16 -0.79
CA PHE A 153 7.83 0.69 0.23
C PHE A 153 7.72 -0.82 0.25
N CYS A 154 7.74 -1.38 1.46
CA CYS A 154 7.45 -2.79 1.75
C CYS A 154 8.34 -3.69 0.89
N GLN A 155 9.65 -3.52 1.01
CA GLN A 155 10.63 -4.40 0.37
C GLN A 155 10.58 -5.80 1.02
N ASN A 156 10.49 -6.83 0.18
CA ASN A 156 10.38 -8.22 0.58
C ASN A 156 11.52 -9.03 -0.06
N PRO A 157 12.67 -9.20 0.65
CA PRO A 157 13.77 -10.04 0.18
C PRO A 157 13.36 -11.51 0.03
N GLY A 158 13.56 -12.09 -1.15
CA GLY A 158 13.08 -13.44 -1.48
C GLY A 158 11.57 -13.61 -1.37
N GLY A 159 10.81 -12.51 -1.49
CA GLY A 159 9.36 -12.49 -1.35
C GLY A 159 8.63 -12.73 -2.67
N PHE A 160 7.31 -12.63 -2.60
CA PHE A 160 6.40 -12.82 -3.73
C PHE A 160 5.55 -11.56 -3.89
N VAL A 161 5.24 -11.21 -5.14
CA VAL A 161 4.19 -10.24 -5.46
C VAL A 161 2.86 -10.95 -5.28
N SER A 162 1.92 -10.29 -4.60
CA SER A 162 0.57 -10.78 -4.35
C SER A 162 -0.47 -9.85 -4.94
N GLN A 163 -1.61 -10.41 -5.32
CA GLN A 163 -2.79 -9.64 -5.72
C GLN A 163 -3.68 -9.40 -4.49
N GLU A 164 -4.16 -8.17 -4.35
CA GLU A 164 -5.21 -7.80 -3.40
C GLU A 164 -6.45 -7.35 -4.17
N ASN A 165 -7.57 -7.99 -3.89
CA ASN A 165 -8.85 -7.66 -4.52
C ASN A 165 -9.68 -6.82 -3.57
N TYR A 166 -10.15 -5.68 -4.08
CA TYR A 166 -11.08 -4.78 -3.42
C TYR A 166 -12.45 -4.88 -4.08
N ASP A 167 -13.43 -4.16 -3.55
CA ASP A 167 -14.76 -4.07 -4.13
C ASP A 167 -14.71 -3.57 -5.60
N ASN A 168 -15.73 -3.90 -6.40
CA ASN A 168 -15.84 -3.56 -7.83
C ASN A 168 -14.75 -4.16 -8.72
N ASP A 169 -14.28 -5.36 -8.42
CA ASP A 169 -13.27 -6.10 -9.20
C ASP A 169 -11.92 -5.36 -9.36
N LEU A 170 -11.64 -4.40 -8.45
CA LEU A 170 -10.38 -3.67 -8.43
C LEU A 170 -9.27 -4.59 -7.87
N ALA A 171 -8.36 -4.99 -8.74
CA ALA A 171 -7.21 -5.83 -8.40
C ALA A 171 -5.94 -4.99 -8.35
N VAL A 172 -5.35 -4.84 -7.17
CA VAL A 172 -4.08 -4.14 -6.97
C VAL A 172 -2.97 -5.11 -6.57
N VAL A 173 -1.73 -4.65 -6.65
CA VAL A 173 -0.55 -5.47 -6.29
C VAL A 173 0.03 -5.06 -4.96
N ASN A 174 0.36 -6.06 -4.15
CA ASN A 174 1.17 -5.90 -2.95
C ASN A 174 2.34 -6.91 -2.99
N GLY A 175 3.01 -7.10 -1.86
CA GLY A 175 4.05 -8.10 -1.74
C GLY A 175 4.17 -8.58 -0.31
N HIS A 176 4.64 -9.81 -0.17
CA HIS A 176 4.82 -10.49 1.10
C HIS A 176 6.05 -11.40 1.02
N SER A 177 6.50 -11.90 2.17
CA SER A 177 7.53 -12.92 2.23
C SER A 177 7.18 -13.96 3.29
N TYR A 178 7.32 -15.23 2.93
CA TYR A 178 7.24 -16.32 3.88
C TYR A 178 8.57 -16.50 4.61
N LYS A 179 8.54 -17.17 5.75
CA LYS A 179 9.75 -17.48 6.51
C LYS A 179 10.59 -18.55 5.81
N GLU A 180 9.94 -19.66 5.44
CA GLU A 180 10.61 -20.85 4.88
C GLU A 180 10.63 -20.88 3.35
N LEU A 181 9.57 -20.39 2.69
CA LEU A 181 9.50 -20.34 1.23
C LEU A 181 10.09 -19.03 0.69
N LYS A 182 11.09 -19.14 -0.18
CA LYS A 182 11.77 -17.99 -0.80
C LYS A 182 11.72 -18.05 -2.32
N SER A 183 11.52 -16.89 -2.94
CA SER A 183 11.74 -16.68 -4.36
C SER A 183 13.18 -16.24 -4.64
N ASN A 184 13.57 -16.24 -5.92
CA ASN A 184 14.84 -15.67 -6.37
C ASN A 184 14.81 -14.13 -6.51
N ASN A 185 13.67 -13.50 -6.21
CA ASN A 185 13.46 -12.08 -6.39
C ASN A 185 13.30 -11.34 -5.06
N THR A 186 13.80 -10.12 -5.03
CA THR A 186 13.37 -9.10 -4.07
C THR A 186 12.31 -8.27 -4.77
N ASN A 187 11.15 -8.11 -4.12
CA ASN A 187 10.13 -7.20 -4.61
C ASN A 187 9.97 -5.98 -3.68
N LEU A 188 9.75 -4.80 -4.24
CA LEU A 188 9.43 -3.57 -3.51
C LEU A 188 8.42 -2.75 -4.29
N ALA A 189 7.60 -1.95 -3.63
CA ALA A 189 6.79 -0.94 -4.31
C ALA A 189 7.62 0.34 -4.48
N ILE A 190 7.50 0.97 -5.64
CA ILE A 190 7.96 2.36 -5.86
C ILE A 190 6.69 3.20 -6.02
N LEU A 191 6.48 4.11 -5.08
CA LEU A 191 5.26 4.89 -4.95
C LEU A 191 5.54 6.37 -5.18
N CYS A 192 4.78 7.00 -6.05
CA CYS A 192 4.76 8.43 -6.26
C CYS A 192 3.59 9.05 -5.49
N SER A 193 3.88 9.98 -4.59
CA SER A 193 2.90 10.68 -3.78
C SER A 193 2.27 11.83 -4.58
N HIS A 194 0.94 11.82 -4.62
CA HIS A 194 0.10 12.87 -5.17
C HIS A 194 -0.60 13.62 -4.05
N ASN A 195 -0.30 14.92 -3.95
CA ASN A 195 -1.01 15.86 -3.11
C ASN A 195 -1.83 16.75 -4.04
N PHE A 196 -3.13 16.50 -4.10
CA PHE A 196 -4.03 17.34 -4.87
C PHE A 196 -4.46 18.55 -4.06
N SER A 197 -4.93 19.58 -4.77
CA SER A 197 -5.45 20.80 -4.18
C SER A 197 -6.62 21.30 -5.00
N VAL A 198 -7.22 22.40 -4.55
CA VAL A 198 -8.37 23.07 -5.16
C VAL A 198 -8.11 23.31 -6.66
N PRO A 199 -9.07 23.04 -7.56
CA PRO A 199 -10.47 22.66 -7.31
C PRO A 199 -10.73 21.16 -7.09
N PHE A 200 -9.69 20.31 -7.08
CA PHE A 200 -9.86 18.87 -6.97
C PHE A 200 -9.70 18.38 -5.53
N ASN A 201 -10.67 17.61 -5.04
CA ASN A 201 -10.72 17.10 -3.67
C ASN A 201 -11.01 15.59 -3.56
N GLN A 202 -10.93 14.82 -4.65
CA GLN A 202 -11.27 13.39 -4.66
C GLN A 202 -10.05 12.48 -4.95
N PRO A 203 -8.94 12.57 -4.19
CA PRO A 203 -7.70 11.88 -4.53
C PRO A 203 -7.83 10.35 -4.48
N ILE A 204 -8.66 9.81 -3.59
CA ILE A 204 -8.92 8.37 -3.47
C ILE A 204 -9.59 7.86 -4.75
N GLU A 205 -10.61 8.58 -5.23
CA GLU A 205 -11.32 8.23 -6.46
C GLU A 205 -10.39 8.30 -7.68
N TYR A 206 -9.49 9.29 -7.74
CA TYR A 206 -8.46 9.35 -8.78
C TYR A 206 -7.59 8.08 -8.80
N ALA A 207 -7.10 7.61 -7.65
CA ALA A 207 -6.32 6.38 -7.60
C ALA A 207 -7.15 5.13 -7.98
N LYS A 208 -8.42 5.05 -7.53
CA LYS A 208 -9.33 3.97 -7.93
C LYS A 208 -9.46 3.92 -9.46
N LYS A 209 -9.69 5.06 -10.12
CA LYS A 209 -9.79 5.16 -11.59
C LYS A 209 -8.51 4.75 -12.32
N VAL A 210 -7.33 5.10 -11.81
CA VAL A 210 -6.05 4.64 -12.38
C VAL A 210 -5.90 3.11 -12.27
N GLY A 211 -6.29 2.54 -11.12
CA GLY A 211 -6.31 1.09 -10.91
C GLY A 211 -7.29 0.37 -11.85
N GLU A 212 -8.53 0.84 -11.93
CA GLU A 212 -9.56 0.32 -12.84
C GLU A 212 -9.09 0.34 -14.30
N LEU A 213 -8.46 1.44 -14.74
CA LEU A 213 -7.91 1.55 -16.09
C LEU A 213 -6.80 0.51 -16.34
N THR A 214 -5.94 0.30 -15.35
CA THR A 214 -4.86 -0.71 -15.43
C THR A 214 -5.43 -2.13 -15.48
N ASN A 215 -6.46 -2.44 -14.68
CA ASN A 215 -7.13 -3.75 -14.69
C ASN A 215 -7.90 -3.99 -15.99
N MET A 216 -8.51 -2.95 -16.57
CA MET A 216 -9.17 -3.02 -17.87
C MET A 216 -8.18 -3.46 -18.96
N LEU A 217 -6.98 -2.88 -18.98
CA LEU A 217 -5.92 -3.30 -19.93
C LEU A 217 -5.41 -4.71 -19.65
N GLY A 218 -5.44 -5.15 -18.40
CA GLY A 218 -5.10 -6.51 -17.99
C GLY A 218 -6.19 -7.55 -18.23
N ASN A 219 -7.40 -7.13 -18.62
CA ASN A 219 -8.57 -7.99 -18.80
C ASN A 219 -8.82 -8.92 -17.57
N GLY A 220 -8.80 -8.33 -16.37
CA GLY A 220 -8.96 -9.06 -15.11
C GLY A 220 -7.68 -9.70 -14.55
N HIS A 221 -6.56 -9.61 -15.27
CA HIS A 221 -5.24 -10.05 -14.81
C HIS A 221 -4.34 -8.86 -14.42
N ILE A 222 -3.28 -9.16 -13.66
CA ILE A 222 -2.28 -8.16 -13.29
C ILE A 222 -1.28 -7.98 -14.44
N LEU A 223 -1.13 -6.73 -14.90
CA LEU A 223 -0.15 -6.40 -15.94
C LEU A 223 1.28 -6.41 -15.41
N VAL A 224 2.19 -6.94 -16.22
CA VAL A 224 3.64 -6.80 -16.04
C VAL A 224 4.30 -6.25 -17.29
N GLN A 225 5.25 -5.34 -17.09
CA GLN A 225 6.05 -4.75 -18.16
C GLN A 225 7.51 -4.71 -17.72
N ARG A 226 8.43 -5.12 -18.60
CA ARG A 226 9.86 -5.08 -18.32
C ARG A 226 10.32 -3.63 -18.33
N TYR A 227 11.18 -3.26 -17.38
CA TYR A 227 11.72 -1.90 -17.29
C TYR A 227 12.41 -1.46 -18.59
N GLY A 228 13.16 -2.36 -19.26
CA GLY A 228 13.75 -2.06 -20.56
C GLY A 228 12.72 -1.71 -21.64
N ASP A 229 11.57 -2.39 -21.67
CA ASP A 229 10.52 -2.11 -22.66
C ASP A 229 9.85 -0.74 -22.40
N ILE A 230 9.73 -0.35 -21.12
CA ILE A 230 9.27 0.99 -20.73
C ILE A 230 10.22 2.06 -21.29
N LEU A 231 11.53 1.88 -21.13
CA LEU A 231 12.54 2.81 -21.66
C LEU A 231 12.54 2.86 -23.19
N ASP A 232 12.29 1.73 -23.85
CA ASP A 232 12.16 1.63 -25.30
C ASP A 232 10.81 2.20 -25.82
N GLY A 233 9.91 2.61 -24.94
CA GLY A 233 8.60 3.16 -25.29
C GLY A 233 7.65 2.11 -25.89
N LYS A 234 7.75 0.84 -25.47
CA LYS A 234 6.93 -0.26 -25.99
C LYS A 234 6.35 -1.15 -24.90
N ARG A 235 5.31 -1.90 -25.26
CA ARG A 235 4.76 -2.97 -24.43
C ARG A 235 5.71 -4.17 -24.33
N THR A 236 5.52 -4.98 -23.30
CA THR A 236 6.13 -6.31 -23.20
C THR A 236 5.24 -7.36 -23.85
N TRP A 237 5.85 -8.28 -24.60
CA TRP A 237 5.17 -9.46 -25.16
C TRP A 237 5.45 -10.74 -24.35
N PRO A 238 4.55 -11.76 -24.36
CA PRO A 238 4.76 -13.00 -23.60
C PRO A 238 6.08 -13.70 -23.92
N LYS A 239 6.48 -13.74 -25.20
CA LYS A 239 7.77 -14.30 -25.62
C LYS A 239 8.93 -13.58 -24.92
N GLU A 240 8.91 -12.26 -24.91
CA GLU A 240 9.95 -11.43 -24.33
C GLU A 240 10.04 -11.56 -22.80
N LEU A 241 8.88 -11.66 -22.14
CA LEU A 241 8.79 -11.93 -20.70
C LEU A 241 9.34 -13.31 -20.36
N ASN A 242 9.04 -14.32 -21.18
CA ASN A 242 9.56 -15.70 -21.04
C ASN A 242 11.07 -15.82 -21.30
N PHE A 243 11.70 -14.85 -21.95
CA PHE A 243 13.17 -14.79 -22.09
C PHE A 243 13.85 -13.85 -21.09
N SER A 244 13.09 -13.17 -20.21
CA SER A 244 13.64 -12.30 -19.17
C SER A 244 14.51 -13.07 -18.16
N ASN A 245 15.53 -12.44 -17.59
CA ASN A 245 16.30 -13.02 -16.48
C ASN A 245 15.56 -12.92 -15.13
N VAL A 246 14.55 -12.05 -15.05
CA VAL A 246 13.64 -11.93 -13.90
C VAL A 246 12.30 -12.50 -14.32
N ARG A 247 11.85 -13.55 -13.63
CA ARG A 247 10.52 -14.15 -13.80
C ARG A 247 9.56 -13.52 -12.78
N PRO A 248 8.35 -13.10 -13.19
CA PRO A 248 7.35 -12.64 -12.23
C PRO A 248 7.07 -13.71 -11.18
N THR A 249 6.99 -13.33 -9.92
CA THR A 249 6.63 -14.27 -8.84
C THR A 249 5.13 -14.48 -8.70
N LEU A 250 4.32 -13.54 -9.21
CA LEU A 250 2.87 -13.67 -9.31
C LEU A 250 2.51 -14.54 -10.53
N PRO A 251 1.92 -15.74 -10.35
CA PRO A 251 1.63 -16.65 -11.47
C PRO A 251 0.66 -16.08 -12.50
N ASP A 252 -0.33 -15.31 -12.07
CA ASP A 252 -1.40 -14.77 -12.91
C ASP A 252 -1.02 -13.44 -13.60
N ALA A 253 0.25 -13.04 -13.54
CA ALA A 253 0.74 -11.83 -14.20
C ALA A 253 0.83 -12.01 -15.72
N VAL A 254 0.33 -11.05 -16.49
CA VAL A 254 0.31 -11.07 -17.95
C VAL A 254 1.15 -9.94 -18.55
N ALA A 255 1.91 -10.26 -19.59
CA ALA A 255 2.75 -9.28 -20.29
C ALA A 255 1.87 -8.19 -20.96
N GLY A 256 2.15 -6.92 -20.69
CA GLY A 256 1.38 -5.82 -21.26
C GLY A 256 2.08 -4.48 -21.22
N ASP A 257 1.26 -3.43 -21.14
CA ASP A 257 1.68 -2.03 -21.18
C ASP A 257 1.09 -1.27 -19.99
N ILE A 258 1.87 -1.17 -18.92
CA ILE A 258 1.51 -0.41 -17.73
C ILE A 258 1.50 1.09 -18.07
N THR A 259 2.38 1.54 -18.97
CA THR A 259 2.51 2.97 -19.33
C THR A 259 1.29 3.51 -20.08
N ALA A 260 0.48 2.65 -20.69
CA ALA A 260 -0.76 3.03 -21.35
C ALA A 260 -1.88 3.43 -20.38
N ALA A 261 -1.87 2.94 -19.14
CA ALA A 261 -2.85 3.29 -18.10
C ALA A 261 -2.29 4.24 -17.03
N MET A 262 -1.00 4.12 -16.72
CA MET A 262 -0.37 4.93 -15.68
C MET A 262 -0.25 6.40 -16.10
N PRO A 263 -0.61 7.36 -15.21
CA PRO A 263 -0.45 8.77 -15.53
C PRO A 263 1.00 9.12 -15.88
N TYR A 264 1.20 9.90 -16.94
CA TYR A 264 2.52 10.31 -17.41
C TYR A 264 3.41 10.88 -16.28
N ARG A 265 2.82 11.73 -15.43
CA ARG A 265 3.52 12.31 -14.26
C ARG A 265 3.99 11.25 -13.28
N THR A 266 3.12 10.30 -12.92
CA THR A 266 3.42 9.22 -11.99
C THR A 266 4.51 8.33 -12.54
N MET A 267 4.37 7.89 -13.80
CA MET A 267 5.34 7.00 -14.44
C MET A 267 6.71 7.67 -14.62
N THR A 268 6.74 8.94 -15.06
CA THR A 268 7.99 9.72 -15.20
C THR A 268 8.72 9.85 -13.88
N ASN A 269 8.01 10.11 -12.78
CA ASN A 269 8.62 10.16 -11.45
C ASN A 269 9.14 8.77 -10.99
N ILE A 270 8.51 7.67 -11.39
CA ILE A 270 8.95 6.33 -10.98
C ILE A 270 10.21 5.89 -11.75
N ILE A 271 10.35 6.29 -13.02
CA ILE A 271 11.48 5.90 -13.88
C ILE A 271 12.75 6.69 -13.57
N ASN A 272 12.61 7.97 -13.19
CA ASN A 272 13.70 8.92 -12.95
C ASN A 272 14.19 8.90 -11.51
#